data_AF-A0A9D2IH50-F1
#
_entry.id   AF-A0A9D2IH50-F1
#
_cell.length_a   1.000
_cell.length_b   1.000
_cell.length_c   1.000
_cell.angle_alpha   90.00
_cell.angle_beta   90.00
_cell.angle_gamma   90.00
#
_symmetry.space_group_name_H-M   'P 1'
#
loop_
_entity.id
_entity.type
_entity.pdbx_description
1 polymer ?
#
loop_
_entity_poly.entity_id
_entity_poly.type
_entity_poly.pdbx_seq_one_letter_code
_entity_poly.pdbx_strand_id
1 'polypeptide(L)'
;MSEVRYRIFRSRRRTLTITVSEGEVVVRAPLGASDELVGRFVAEKEGWILKKIEEQTSGEFADVMEGKTLLDDGVRKPVKYGAARSEEKGGEFFLKNEKAVRPFFERTRCLFLPDEVFELSRRTGMMPADVSVRDFKARWGCCDADGRIRLNWRLVMLPPVLREYVLIHELCHLKEMNHSAAFWKLVGKHCGDYRQRRRLLKKYSFLTRMYR
;
A
#
# COMPACT_ATOMS: atom_id res chain seq x y z
N MET A 1 14.35 6.86 -29.74
CA MET A 1 13.95 7.48 -28.46
C MET A 1 12.50 7.12 -28.23
N SER A 2 12.16 6.54 -27.08
CA SER A 2 10.80 6.13 -26.73
C SER A 2 9.96 7.35 -26.37
N GLU A 3 9.00 7.73 -27.21
CA GLU A 3 8.15 8.88 -26.90
C GLU A 3 7.13 8.50 -25.82
N VAL A 4 7.34 8.99 -24.59
CA VAL A 4 6.40 8.81 -23.47
C VAL A 4 5.09 9.51 -23.83
N ARG A 5 4.00 8.77 -24.00
CA ARG A 5 2.66 9.35 -24.19
C ARG A 5 2.13 9.89 -22.86
N TYR A 6 1.67 11.14 -22.85
CA TYR A 6 1.08 11.77 -21.66
C TYR A 6 -0.11 12.68 -22.01
N ARG A 7 -0.99 12.89 -21.02
CA ARG A 7 -2.10 13.85 -21.07
C ARG A 7 -1.80 15.08 -20.22
N ILE A 8 -2.13 16.27 -20.72
CA ILE A 8 -1.93 17.52 -19.99
C ILE A 8 -3.27 18.01 -19.40
N PHE A 9 -3.30 18.26 -18.10
CA PHE A 9 -4.41 18.94 -17.41
C PHE A 9 -3.97 20.29 -16.87
N ARG A 10 -4.59 21.38 -17.34
CA ARG A 10 -4.24 22.75 -16.93
C ARG A 10 -5.20 23.30 -15.87
N SER A 11 -4.66 23.99 -14.86
CA SER A 11 -5.46 24.66 -13.82
C SER A 11 -4.72 25.86 -13.22
N ARG A 12 -5.36 26.60 -12.28
CA ARG A 12 -4.76 27.76 -11.57
C ARG A 12 -3.63 27.37 -10.58
N ARG A 13 -2.94 26.27 -10.83
CA ARG A 13 -1.82 25.77 -10.02
C ARG A 13 -0.53 26.52 -10.33
N ARG A 14 0.40 26.53 -9.37
CA ARG A 14 1.71 27.20 -9.49
C ARG A 14 2.85 26.29 -9.98
N THR A 15 2.64 24.98 -10.01
CA THR A 15 3.73 24.00 -10.25
C THR A 15 3.35 22.97 -11.32
N LEU A 16 4.38 22.40 -11.97
CA LEU A 16 4.27 21.22 -12.82
C LEU A 16 4.35 19.94 -11.98
N THR A 17 3.57 18.92 -12.31
CA THR A 17 3.63 17.63 -11.60
C THR A 17 3.23 16.51 -12.54
N ILE A 18 3.95 15.39 -12.47
CA ILE A 18 3.66 14.18 -13.24
C ILE A 18 3.03 13.15 -12.29
N THR A 19 1.94 12.54 -12.72
CA THR A 19 1.30 11.41 -12.05
C THR A 19 1.27 10.23 -13.01
N VAL A 20 1.69 9.06 -12.54
CA VAL A 20 1.58 7.81 -13.30
C VAL A 20 0.57 6.91 -12.58
N SER A 21 -0.50 6.53 -13.24
CA SER A 21 -1.55 5.64 -12.70
C SER A 21 -2.07 4.74 -13.80
N GLU A 22 -2.12 3.43 -13.56
CA GLU A 22 -2.62 2.43 -14.52
C GLU A 22 -1.88 2.47 -15.88
N GLY A 23 -0.60 2.84 -15.86
CA GLY A 23 0.20 3.02 -17.08
C GLY A 23 -0.07 4.33 -17.83
N GLU A 24 -1.05 5.15 -17.39
CA GLU A 24 -1.28 6.48 -17.94
C GLU A 24 -0.41 7.53 -17.25
N VAL A 25 0.22 8.39 -18.06
CA VAL A 25 1.01 9.54 -17.58
C VAL A 25 0.17 10.80 -17.71
N VAL A 26 -0.11 11.44 -16.57
CA VAL A 26 -0.84 12.73 -16.51
C VAL A 26 0.10 13.81 -16.01
N VAL A 27 0.30 14.84 -16.83
CA VAL A 27 1.02 16.05 -16.46
C VAL A 27 0.00 17.12 -16.09
N ARG A 28 0.06 17.59 -14.85
CA ARG A 28 -0.73 18.75 -14.42
C ARG A 28 0.11 20.01 -14.59
N ALA A 29 -0.42 21.06 -15.21
CA ALA A 29 0.33 22.28 -15.53
C ALA A 29 -0.43 23.57 -15.14
N PRO A 30 0.28 24.68 -14.83
CA PRO A 30 -0.31 26.02 -14.75
C PRO A 30 -0.96 26.44 -16.08
N LEU A 31 -1.97 27.32 -16.03
CA LEU A 31 -2.65 27.83 -17.24
C LEU A 31 -1.69 28.49 -18.25
N GLY A 32 -0.66 29.19 -17.77
CA GLY A 32 0.30 29.91 -18.62
C GLY A 32 1.59 29.16 -18.95
N ALA A 33 1.72 27.89 -18.57
CA ALA A 33 2.89 27.10 -18.92
C ALA A 33 2.82 26.64 -20.38
N SER A 34 3.87 26.91 -21.15
CA SER A 34 3.98 26.49 -22.56
C SER A 34 4.14 24.97 -22.68
N ASP A 35 3.67 24.42 -23.79
CA ASP A 35 3.78 22.99 -24.09
C ASP A 35 5.24 22.55 -24.24
N GLU A 36 6.12 23.46 -24.67
CA GLU A 36 7.56 23.25 -24.73
C GLU A 36 8.18 23.09 -23.32
N LEU A 37 7.75 23.91 -22.35
CA LEU A 37 8.18 23.78 -20.95
C LEU A 37 7.67 22.47 -20.34
N VAL A 38 6.43 22.07 -20.67
CA VAL A 38 5.86 20.79 -20.26
C VAL A 38 6.66 19.63 -20.85
N GLY A 39 6.98 19.68 -22.15
CA GLY A 39 7.78 18.67 -22.85
C GLY A 39 9.17 18.52 -22.26
N ARG A 40 9.89 19.63 -22.00
CA ARG A 40 11.19 19.62 -21.31
C ARG A 40 11.11 18.97 -19.93
N PHE A 41 10.07 19.33 -19.15
CA PHE A 41 9.88 18.78 -17.82
C PHE A 41 9.58 17.27 -17.83
N VAL A 42 8.83 16.78 -18.82
CA VAL A 42 8.60 15.34 -19.02
C VAL A 42 9.88 14.63 -19.42
N ALA A 43 10.65 15.18 -20.37
CA ALA A 43 11.92 14.60 -20.83
C ALA A 43 12.93 14.47 -19.69
N GLU A 44 13.06 15.50 -18.84
CA GLU A 44 13.94 15.46 -17.66
C GLU A 44 13.56 14.34 -16.68
N LYS A 45 12.28 13.97 -16.64
CA LYS A 45 11.76 12.91 -15.76
C LYS A 45 11.51 11.60 -16.50
N GLU A 46 11.88 11.46 -17.78
CA GLU A 46 11.57 10.29 -18.61
C GLU A 46 11.99 8.98 -17.94
N GLY A 47 13.23 8.88 -17.45
CA GLY A 47 13.71 7.68 -16.76
C GLY A 47 12.92 7.34 -15.49
N TRP A 48 12.41 8.36 -14.78
CA TRP A 48 11.53 8.15 -13.62
C TRP A 48 10.13 7.71 -14.06
N ILE A 49 9.60 8.24 -15.17
CA ILE A 49 8.30 7.89 -15.72
C ILE A 49 8.31 6.46 -16.24
N LEU A 50 9.30 6.10 -17.07
CA LEU A 50 9.47 4.76 -17.61
C LEU A 50 9.61 3.74 -16.48
N LYS A 51 10.44 4.03 -15.47
CA LYS A 51 10.53 3.21 -14.26
C LYS A 51 9.21 3.13 -13.51
N LYS A 52 8.40 4.20 -13.45
CA LYS A 52 7.10 4.18 -12.78
C LYS A 52 6.04 3.42 -13.56
N ILE A 53 6.07 3.49 -14.88
CA ILE A 53 5.24 2.68 -15.78
C ILE A 53 5.64 1.23 -15.60
N GLU A 54 6.93 0.90 -15.67
CA GLU A 54 7.46 -0.46 -15.49
C GLU A 54 7.18 -1.00 -14.08
N GLU A 55 7.31 -0.20 -13.02
CA GLU A 55 6.89 -0.58 -11.66
C GLU A 55 5.38 -0.85 -11.55
N GLN A 56 4.56 -0.33 -12.48
CA GLN A 56 3.11 -0.57 -12.55
C GLN A 56 2.72 -1.63 -13.59
N THR A 57 3.53 -1.87 -14.62
CA THR A 57 3.24 -2.77 -15.76
C THR A 57 4.07 -4.05 -15.77
N SER A 58 5.21 -4.09 -15.06
CA SER A 58 6.07 -5.27 -14.98
C SER A 58 5.61 -6.20 -13.87
N GLY A 59 4.68 -7.09 -14.25
CA GLY A 59 4.71 -8.55 -14.04
C GLY A 59 4.76 -9.15 -12.63
N GLU A 60 5.30 -8.46 -11.62
CA GLU A 60 5.53 -9.06 -10.30
C GLU A 60 4.20 -9.43 -9.65
N PHE A 61 3.10 -8.68 -9.84
CA PHE A 61 1.80 -9.04 -9.25
C PHE A 61 0.66 -9.06 -10.28
N ALA A 62 0.98 -9.30 -11.56
CA ALA A 62 -0.02 -9.31 -12.64
C ALA A 62 -1.12 -10.35 -12.38
N ASP A 63 -0.74 -11.55 -11.94
CA ASP A 63 -1.67 -12.61 -11.57
C ASP A 63 -2.61 -12.23 -10.42
N VAL A 64 -2.12 -11.44 -9.46
CA VAL A 64 -2.95 -10.90 -8.37
C VAL A 64 -3.92 -9.84 -8.89
N MET A 65 -3.44 -8.90 -9.71
CA MET A 65 -4.24 -7.81 -10.27
C MET A 65 -5.30 -8.30 -11.26
N GLU A 66 -5.04 -9.40 -11.97
CA GLU A 66 -5.99 -10.10 -12.84
C GLU A 66 -6.96 -11.02 -12.06
N GLY A 67 -6.80 -11.14 -10.75
CA GLY A 67 -7.66 -11.97 -9.91
C GLY A 67 -7.43 -13.48 -10.04
N LYS A 68 -6.28 -13.91 -10.57
CA LYS A 68 -5.89 -15.33 -10.70
C LYS A 68 -5.32 -15.90 -9.40
N THR A 69 -4.69 -15.05 -8.59
CA THR A 69 -4.15 -15.41 -7.28
C THR A 69 -4.52 -14.37 -6.21
N LEU A 70 -4.47 -14.78 -4.95
CA LEU A 70 -4.53 -13.90 -3.78
C LEU A 70 -3.22 -13.99 -3.01
N LEU A 71 -2.80 -12.87 -2.43
CA LEU A 71 -1.68 -12.84 -1.48
C LEU A 71 -2.19 -13.16 -0.07
N ASP A 72 -1.53 -14.09 0.61
CA ASP A 72 -1.76 -14.50 2.00
C ASP A 72 -0.39 -14.56 2.69
N ASP A 73 -0.13 -13.65 3.64
CA ASP A 73 1.20 -13.42 4.21
C ASP A 73 2.31 -13.21 3.16
N GLY A 74 1.96 -12.56 2.04
CA GLY A 74 2.88 -12.33 0.92
C GLY A 74 3.11 -13.54 0.02
N VAL A 75 2.54 -14.71 0.35
CA VAL A 75 2.56 -15.92 -0.48
C VAL A 75 1.41 -15.86 -1.47
N ARG A 76 1.69 -16.15 -2.74
CA ARG A 76 0.65 -16.25 -3.77
C ARG A 76 -0.03 -17.60 -3.71
N LYS A 77 -1.35 -17.58 -3.66
CA LYS A 77 -2.21 -18.76 -3.68
C LYS A 77 -3.23 -18.63 -4.81
N PRO A 78 -3.44 -19.67 -5.64
CA PRO A 78 -4.47 -19.63 -6.67
C PRO A 78 -5.85 -19.37 -6.09
N VAL A 79 -6.70 -18.67 -6.83
CA VAL A 79 -8.11 -18.46 -6.48
C VAL A 79 -9.03 -18.86 -7.62
N LYS A 80 -10.10 -19.59 -7.28
CA LYS A 80 -11.18 -19.96 -8.19
C LYS A 80 -12.48 -19.34 -7.67
N TYR A 81 -13.18 -18.62 -8.55
CA TYR A 81 -14.46 -18.02 -8.25
C TYR A 81 -15.63 -18.91 -8.72
N GLY A 82 -16.83 -18.69 -8.18
CA GLY A 82 -18.03 -19.48 -8.50
C GLY A 82 -18.26 -20.68 -7.57
N ALA A 83 -17.51 -20.79 -6.47
CA ALA A 83 -17.70 -21.87 -5.50
C ALA A 83 -19.00 -21.70 -4.70
N ALA A 84 -19.64 -22.81 -4.30
CA ALA A 84 -20.84 -22.78 -3.46
C ALA A 84 -20.56 -22.21 -2.06
N ARG A 85 -19.37 -22.49 -1.52
CA ARG A 85 -18.87 -22.00 -0.23
C ARG A 85 -17.50 -21.34 -0.42
N SER A 86 -17.25 -20.27 0.33
CA SER A 86 -15.93 -19.65 0.41
C SER A 86 -15.05 -20.40 1.41
N GLU A 87 -13.99 -21.04 0.93
CA GLU A 87 -13.06 -21.84 1.73
C GLU A 87 -11.64 -21.86 1.13
N GLU A 88 -10.68 -22.34 1.92
CA GLU A 88 -9.33 -22.65 1.45
C GLU A 88 -9.12 -24.16 1.58
N LYS A 89 -8.62 -24.80 0.52
CA LYS A 89 -8.34 -26.24 0.51
C LYS A 89 -7.09 -26.51 -0.32
N GLY A 90 -6.14 -27.25 0.26
CA GLY A 90 -4.90 -27.61 -0.45
C GLY A 90 -4.03 -26.41 -0.86
N GLY A 91 -4.12 -25.29 -0.14
CA GLY A 91 -3.39 -24.05 -0.48
C GLY A 91 -4.01 -23.22 -1.60
N GLU A 92 -5.21 -23.58 -2.06
CA GLU A 92 -6.00 -22.80 -3.02
C GLU A 92 -7.24 -22.20 -2.37
N PHE A 93 -7.64 -21.02 -2.84
CA PHE A 93 -8.89 -20.37 -2.44
C PHE A 93 -10.02 -20.71 -3.40
N PHE A 94 -11.15 -21.13 -2.84
CA PHE A 94 -12.40 -21.31 -3.56
C PHE A 94 -13.39 -20.30 -3.01
N LEU A 95 -13.74 -19.27 -3.78
CA LEU A 95 -14.59 -18.17 -3.33
C LEU A 95 -15.86 -18.07 -4.17
N LYS A 96 -16.95 -17.57 -3.57
CA LYS A 96 -18.20 -17.34 -4.31
C LYS A 96 -18.00 -16.38 -5.49
N ASN A 97 -17.31 -15.27 -5.25
CA ASN A 97 -16.97 -14.23 -6.22
C ASN A 97 -15.87 -13.33 -5.63
N GLU A 98 -15.38 -12.36 -6.40
CA GLU A 98 -14.33 -11.44 -5.96
C GLU A 98 -14.74 -10.61 -4.72
N LYS A 99 -16.02 -10.22 -4.63
CA LYS A 99 -16.54 -9.50 -3.45
C LYS A 99 -16.49 -10.34 -2.17
N ALA A 100 -16.34 -11.66 -2.27
CA ALA A 100 -16.19 -12.55 -1.13
C ALA A 100 -14.76 -12.57 -0.56
N VAL A 101 -13.77 -12.00 -1.24
CA VAL A 101 -12.36 -11.96 -0.77
C VAL A 101 -12.27 -11.26 0.58
N ARG A 102 -12.75 -10.02 0.67
CA ARG A 102 -12.69 -9.24 1.91
C ARG A 102 -13.37 -9.94 3.10
N PRO A 103 -14.68 -10.30 3.06
CA PRO A 103 -15.33 -10.92 4.21
C PRO A 103 -14.74 -12.29 4.56
N PHE A 104 -14.15 -13.01 3.59
CA PHE A 104 -13.41 -14.23 3.88
C PHE A 104 -12.14 -13.92 4.69
N PHE A 105 -11.28 -13.02 4.21
CA PHE A 105 -10.02 -12.64 4.86
C PHE A 105 -10.23 -11.94 6.22
N GLU A 106 -11.24 -11.07 6.35
CA GLU A 106 -11.59 -10.45 7.63
C GLU A 106 -11.94 -11.51 8.68
N ARG A 107 -12.69 -12.55 8.30
CA ARG A 107 -13.09 -13.63 9.20
C ARG A 107 -11.96 -14.61 9.50
N THR A 108 -11.11 -14.94 8.54
CA THR A 108 -10.15 -16.06 8.67
C THR A 108 -8.71 -15.64 8.91
N ARG A 109 -8.37 -14.37 8.68
CA ARG A 109 -6.99 -13.86 8.79
C ARG A 109 -6.86 -12.64 9.69
N CYS A 110 -7.85 -11.76 9.74
CA CYS A 110 -7.65 -10.48 10.45
C CYS A 110 -7.73 -10.57 11.98
N LEU A 111 -8.19 -11.71 12.53
CA LEU A 111 -8.39 -11.89 13.97
C LEU A 111 -7.09 -11.74 14.78
N PHE A 112 -5.93 -12.06 14.20
CA PHE A 112 -4.65 -11.97 14.90
C PHE A 112 -4.02 -10.57 14.89
N LEU A 113 -4.48 -9.66 14.02
CA LEU A 113 -3.82 -8.35 13.84
C LEU A 113 -3.76 -7.53 15.14
N PRO A 114 -4.84 -7.42 15.95
CA PRO A 114 -4.76 -6.74 17.24
C PRO A 114 -3.75 -7.39 18.19
N ASP A 115 -3.70 -8.72 18.26
CA ASP A 115 -2.78 -9.44 19.14
C ASP A 115 -1.31 -9.18 18.76
N GLU A 116 -1.01 -9.16 17.46
CA GLU A 116 0.33 -8.83 16.93
C GLU A 116 0.75 -7.39 17.31
N VAL A 117 -0.18 -6.43 17.29
CA VAL A 117 0.09 -5.07 17.79
C VAL A 117 0.37 -5.08 19.28
N PHE A 118 -0.39 -5.80 20.10
CA PHE A 118 -0.17 -5.85 21.54
C PHE A 118 1.14 -6.57 21.91
N GLU A 119 1.56 -7.57 21.13
CA GLU A 119 2.87 -8.18 21.29
C GLU A 119 4.00 -7.20 21.00
N LEU A 120 3.91 -6.45 19.89
CA LEU A 120 4.85 -5.38 19.58
C LEU A 120 4.80 -4.25 20.62
N SER A 121 3.64 -3.96 21.18
CA SER A 121 3.46 -2.96 22.25
C SER A 121 4.29 -3.33 23.47
N ARG A 122 4.29 -4.62 23.88
CA ARG A 122 5.14 -5.13 24.96
C ARG A 122 6.64 -4.98 24.65
N ARG A 123 7.06 -5.25 23.41
CA ARG A 123 8.47 -5.13 22.97
C ARG A 123 8.94 -3.66 22.89
N THR A 124 8.05 -2.75 22.50
CA THR A 124 8.39 -1.34 22.25
C THR A 124 8.15 -0.44 23.44
N GLY A 125 7.31 -0.86 24.40
CA GLY A 125 6.87 -0.05 25.54
C GLY A 125 5.81 1.01 25.18
N MET A 126 5.17 0.88 24.02
CA MET A 126 4.13 1.80 23.54
C MET A 126 2.80 1.06 23.50
N MET A 127 1.86 1.46 24.35
CA MET A 127 0.56 0.79 24.48
C MET A 127 -0.54 1.63 23.85
N PRO A 128 -1.23 1.15 22.80
CA PRO A 128 -2.38 1.85 22.25
C PRO A 128 -3.59 1.72 23.17
N ALA A 129 -4.51 2.68 23.08
CA ALA A 129 -5.78 2.65 23.82
C ALA A 129 -6.76 1.62 23.23
N ASP A 130 -6.72 1.44 21.91
CA ASP A 130 -7.54 0.49 21.17
C ASP A 130 -6.84 0.10 19.86
N VAL A 131 -7.13 -1.11 19.36
CA VAL A 131 -6.68 -1.58 18.06
C VAL A 131 -7.85 -2.18 17.30
N SER A 132 -8.13 -1.67 16.11
CA SER A 132 -9.22 -2.20 15.29
C SER A 132 -8.87 -2.33 13.82
N VAL A 133 -9.50 -3.29 13.14
CA VAL A 133 -9.33 -3.53 11.71
C VAL A 133 -10.44 -2.81 10.93
N ARG A 134 -10.07 -2.15 9.83
CA ARG A 134 -10.96 -1.33 8.98
C ARG A 134 -10.62 -1.51 7.51
N ASP A 135 -11.53 -1.10 6.64
CA ASP A 135 -11.24 -0.87 5.23
C ASP A 135 -10.82 0.59 5.02
N PHE A 136 -9.59 0.81 4.58
CA PHE A 136 -9.08 2.15 4.28
C PHE A 136 -8.84 2.38 2.79
N LYS A 137 -8.89 3.65 2.39
CA LYS A 137 -8.39 4.12 1.09
C LYS A 137 -6.93 4.55 1.21
N ALA A 138 -6.08 4.00 0.33
CA ALA A 138 -4.71 4.46 0.09
C ALA A 138 -3.75 4.50 1.30
N ARG A 139 -4.10 3.87 2.43
CA ARG A 139 -3.24 3.76 3.62
C ARG A 139 -3.31 2.37 4.25
N TRP A 140 -2.24 2.00 4.93
CA TRP A 140 -2.08 0.71 5.62
C TRP A 140 -2.57 0.74 7.08
N GLY A 141 -2.56 1.91 7.71
CA GLY A 141 -3.06 2.12 9.05
C GLY A 141 -3.16 3.61 9.38
N CYS A 142 -3.58 3.90 10.60
CA CYS A 142 -3.41 5.20 11.24
C CYS A 142 -3.44 5.06 12.77
N CYS A 143 -2.76 5.96 13.47
CA CYS A 143 -2.95 6.26 14.88
C CYS A 143 -3.56 7.67 15.02
N ASP A 144 -4.53 7.84 15.92
CA ASP A 144 -5.05 9.16 16.28
C ASP A 144 -4.47 9.69 17.60
N ALA A 145 -4.82 10.93 17.94
CA ALA A 145 -4.33 11.62 19.14
C ALA A 145 -4.79 10.96 20.45
N ASP A 146 -5.89 10.20 20.43
CA ASP A 146 -6.37 9.43 21.57
C ASP A 146 -5.65 8.08 21.72
N GLY A 147 -4.65 7.82 20.88
CA GLY A 147 -3.86 6.60 20.90
C GLY A 147 -4.59 5.37 20.36
N ARG A 148 -5.64 5.55 19.54
CA ARG A 148 -6.33 4.43 18.90
C ARG A 148 -5.68 4.12 17.55
N ILE A 149 -5.27 2.87 17.38
CA ILE A 149 -4.70 2.36 16.14
C ILE A 149 -5.79 1.69 15.31
N ARG A 150 -5.88 2.06 14.04
CA ARG A 150 -6.75 1.42 13.07
C ARG A 150 -5.91 0.87 11.93
N LEU A 151 -6.09 -0.41 11.62
CA LEU A 151 -5.30 -1.15 10.64
C LEU A 151 -6.14 -1.47 9.39
N ASN A 152 -5.54 -1.40 8.21
CA ASN A 152 -6.16 -1.90 6.98
C ASN A 152 -6.15 -3.43 6.99
N TRP A 153 -7.30 -4.07 6.76
CA TRP A 153 -7.39 -5.54 6.72
C TRP A 153 -6.40 -6.19 5.74
N ARG A 154 -6.02 -5.49 4.67
CA ARG A 154 -5.05 -5.98 3.67
C ARG A 154 -3.63 -6.16 4.20
N LEU A 155 -3.33 -5.76 5.44
CA LEU A 155 -2.07 -6.09 6.10
C LEU A 155 -1.80 -7.60 6.20
N VAL A 156 -2.84 -8.42 6.25
CA VAL A 156 -2.70 -9.89 6.24
C VAL A 156 -2.23 -10.44 4.89
N MET A 157 -2.26 -9.62 3.82
CA MET A 157 -1.78 -10.00 2.49
C MET A 157 -0.30 -9.66 2.30
N LEU A 158 0.30 -8.90 3.22
CA LEU A 158 1.71 -8.53 3.16
C LEU A 158 2.61 -9.63 3.74
N PRO A 159 3.86 -9.76 3.26
CA PRO A 159 4.88 -10.51 3.99
C PRO A 159 4.94 -10.06 5.46
N PRO A 160 5.05 -10.99 6.43
CA PRO A 160 5.01 -10.66 7.86
C PRO A 160 6.00 -9.57 8.27
N VAL A 161 7.22 -9.57 7.69
CA VAL A 161 8.23 -8.53 7.96
C VAL A 161 7.80 -7.12 7.53
N LEU A 162 7.00 -7.00 6.47
CA LEU A 162 6.46 -5.71 6.02
C LEU A 162 5.25 -5.29 6.85
N ARG A 163 4.42 -6.25 7.27
CA ARG A 163 3.33 -6.01 8.22
C ARG A 163 3.88 -5.50 9.55
N GLU A 164 4.87 -6.19 10.15
CA GLU A 164 5.54 -5.77 11.40
C GLU A 164 6.04 -4.32 11.30
N TYR A 165 6.64 -3.94 10.18
CA TYR A 165 7.07 -2.56 9.95
C TYR A 165 5.91 -1.55 10.00
N VAL A 166 4.76 -1.86 9.38
CA VAL A 166 3.58 -0.99 9.48
C VAL A 166 3.09 -0.91 10.92
N LEU A 167 3.01 -2.03 11.64
CA LEU A 167 2.56 -2.02 13.03
C LEU A 167 3.48 -1.18 13.93
N ILE A 168 4.80 -1.32 13.78
CA ILE A 168 5.78 -0.48 14.48
C ILE A 168 5.62 1.00 14.09
N HIS A 169 5.36 1.30 12.82
CA HIS A 169 5.11 2.66 12.35
C HIS A 169 3.91 3.31 13.07
N GLU A 170 2.78 2.60 13.15
CA GLU A 170 1.59 3.09 13.85
C GLU A 170 1.82 3.20 15.37
N LEU A 171 2.55 2.26 15.99
CA LEU A 171 2.91 2.35 17.40
C LEU A 171 3.79 3.56 17.70
N CYS A 172 4.75 3.90 16.82
CA CYS A 172 5.60 5.07 17.00
C CYS A 172 4.78 6.39 17.01
N HIS A 173 3.63 6.42 16.35
CA HIS A 173 2.75 7.58 16.39
C HIS A 173 2.20 7.87 17.79
N LEU A 174 2.15 6.90 18.70
CA LEU A 174 1.76 7.11 20.11
C LEU A 174 2.70 8.06 20.86
N LYS A 175 3.93 8.27 20.36
CA LYS A 175 4.91 9.21 20.93
C LYS A 175 5.18 10.39 20.00
N GLU A 176 5.14 10.17 18.69
CA GLU A 176 5.51 11.16 17.68
C GLU A 176 4.43 11.22 16.58
N MET A 177 3.49 12.17 16.69
CA MET A 177 2.31 12.23 15.81
C MET A 177 2.61 12.71 14.37
N ASN A 178 3.83 13.16 14.08
CA ASN A 178 4.25 13.62 12.76
C ASN A 178 5.50 12.86 12.29
N HIS A 179 5.75 12.83 10.98
CA HIS A 179 6.92 12.13 10.41
C HIS A 179 8.24 12.94 10.53
N SER A 180 8.49 13.55 11.70
CA SER A 180 9.71 14.30 12.00
C SER A 180 10.97 13.43 12.05
N ALA A 181 12.13 14.06 12.21
CA ALA A 181 13.37 13.34 12.46
C ALA A 181 13.31 12.49 13.74
N ALA A 182 12.62 12.96 14.78
CA ALA A 182 12.40 12.21 16.02
C ALA A 182 11.56 10.95 15.78
N PHE A 183 10.48 11.05 15.00
CA PHE A 183 9.68 9.91 14.58
C PHE A 183 10.52 8.84 13.86
N TRP A 184 11.30 9.23 12.84
CA TRP A 184 12.10 8.26 12.09
C TRP A 184 13.23 7.66 12.93
N LYS A 185 13.77 8.41 13.90
CA LYS A 185 14.72 7.88 14.88
C LYS A 185 14.05 6.82 15.77
N LEU A 186 12.81 7.07 16.22
CA LEU A 186 12.04 6.12 17.03
C LEU A 186 11.69 4.85 16.24
N VAL A 187 11.23 4.99 14.99
CA VAL A 187 11.00 3.84 14.10
C VAL A 187 12.29 3.03 13.92
N GLY A 188 13.42 3.70 13.65
CA GLY A 188 14.72 3.04 13.48
C GLY A 188 15.21 2.31 14.73
N LYS A 189 14.86 2.79 15.93
CA LYS A 189 15.16 2.11 17.20
C LYS A 189 14.47 0.75 17.31
N HIS A 190 13.24 0.63 16.81
CA HIS A 190 12.44 -0.60 16.91
C HIS A 190 12.46 -1.44 15.62
N CYS A 191 12.88 -0.87 14.50
CA CYS A 191 12.96 -1.51 13.18
C CYS A 191 14.23 -0.99 12.46
N GLY A 192 15.38 -1.64 12.69
CA GLY A 192 16.68 -1.15 12.20
C GLY A 192 16.76 -1.06 10.66
N ASP A 193 16.06 -1.93 9.95
CA ASP A 193 16.02 -2.01 8.49
C ASP A 193 14.80 -1.28 7.88
N TYR A 194 14.12 -0.40 8.63
CA TYR A 194 12.87 0.26 8.20
C TYR A 194 12.96 0.94 6.82
N ARG A 195 14.13 1.47 6.44
CA ARG A 195 14.34 2.12 5.13
C ARG A 195 14.22 1.14 3.97
N GLN A 196 14.60 -0.13 4.18
CA GLN A 196 14.47 -1.20 3.19
C GLN A 196 13.02 -1.67 3.14
N ARG A 197 12.41 -1.97 4.30
CA ARG A 197 11.00 -2.36 4.41
C ARG A 197 10.05 -1.33 3.81
N ARG A 198 10.27 -0.03 4.09
CA ARG A 198 9.51 1.08 3.48
C ARG A 198 9.64 1.13 1.96
N ARG A 199 10.82 0.82 1.40
CA ARG A 199 11.02 0.75 -0.05
C ARG A 199 10.26 -0.43 -0.65
N LEU A 200 10.37 -1.62 -0.05
CA LEU A 200 9.66 -2.82 -0.48
C LEU A 200 8.14 -2.66 -0.38
N LEU A 201 7.62 -2.06 0.69
CA LEU A 201 6.19 -1.81 0.89
C LEU A 201 5.55 -1.00 -0.25
N LYS A 202 6.32 -0.15 -0.95
CA LYS A 202 5.80 0.59 -2.11
C LYS A 202 5.34 -0.33 -3.24
N LYS A 203 5.98 -1.50 -3.41
CA LYS A 203 5.58 -2.50 -4.41
C LYS A 203 4.18 -3.07 -4.16
N TYR A 204 3.75 -3.11 -2.90
CA TYR A 204 2.45 -3.63 -2.48
C TYR A 204 1.35 -2.55 -2.46
N SER A 205 1.66 -1.30 -2.80
CA SER A 205 0.71 -0.18 -2.66
C SER A 205 -0.59 -0.35 -3.46
N PHE A 206 -0.56 -1.14 -4.55
CA PHE A 206 -1.74 -1.49 -5.35
C PHE A 206 -2.82 -2.19 -4.51
N LEU A 207 -2.44 -3.04 -3.53
CA LEU A 207 -3.37 -3.77 -2.67
C LEU A 207 -4.35 -2.83 -1.97
N THR A 208 -3.91 -1.66 -1.50
CA THR A 208 -4.77 -0.68 -0.79
C THR A 208 -5.99 -0.20 -1.58
N ARG A 209 -6.05 -0.51 -2.89
CA ARG A 209 -7.14 -0.18 -3.80
C ARG A 209 -7.98 -1.39 -4.24
N MET A 210 -7.52 -2.62 -4.02
CA MET A 210 -8.19 -3.86 -4.46
C MET A 210 -9.33 -4.30 -3.53
N TYR A 211 -10.24 -5.16 -4.02
CA TYR A 211 -11.29 -5.84 -3.24
C TYR A 211 -12.16 -4.89 -2.41
N ARG A 212 -12.79 -3.94 -3.10
CA ARG A 212 -13.73 -2.99 -2.51
C ARG A 212 -15.18 -3.42 -2.70
#